data_AF-A0A2T0KGX7-F1
#
_entry.id   AF-A0A2T0KGX7-F1
#
_cell.length_a   1.000
_cell.length_b   1.000
_cell.length_c   1.000
_cell.angle_alpha   90.00
_cell.angle_beta   90.00
_cell.angle_gamma   90.00
#
_symmetry.space_group_name_H-M   'P 1'
#
loop_
_entity.id
_entity.type
_entity.pdbx_description
1 polymer ?
#
loop_
_entity_poly.entity_id
_entity_poly.type
_entity_poly.pdbx_seq_one_letter_code
_entity_poly.pdbx_strand_id
1 'polypeptide(L)' 'MGGGDGLGAVVGTVVIVGDVGGCARQLEQALQPWLGVPDVVVIQVGDLVDRGPDSPGVLRLVGQRLAGAAPRWG' A
#
# COMPACT_ATOMS: atom_id res chain seq x y z
N MET A 1 36.65 0.53 -24.01
CA MET A 1 36.11 0.41 -22.65
C MET A 1 34.60 0.37 -22.77
N GLY A 2 34.02 -0.83 -22.90
CA GLY A 2 32.57 -1.01 -22.96
C GLY A 2 32.02 -0.99 -21.54
N GLY A 3 31.31 0.08 -21.17
CA GLY A 3 30.54 0.12 -19.94
C GLY A 3 29.38 -0.84 -20.09
N GLY A 4 29.35 -1.89 -19.28
CA GLY A 4 28.17 -2.72 -19.11
C GLY A 4 27.19 -1.96 -18.25
N ASP A 5 26.21 -1.33 -18.89
CA ASP A 5 24.95 -0.91 -18.29
C ASP A 5 24.28 -2.14 -17.66
N GLY A 6 24.59 -2.34 -16.37
CA GLY A 6 23.93 -3.32 -15.54
C GLY A 6 22.46 -2.95 -15.39
N LEU A 7 21.63 -3.41 -16.33
CA LEU A 7 20.20 -3.55 -16.15
C LEU A 7 19.94 -4.65 -15.11
N GLY A 8 20.30 -4.38 -13.86
CA GLY A 8 19.80 -5.15 -12.73
C GLY A 8 18.29 -4.99 -12.72
N ALA A 9 17.54 -6.09 -12.78
CA ALA A 9 16.10 -6.04 -12.62
C ALA A 9 15.78 -5.34 -11.30
N VAL A 10 15.09 -4.21 -11.36
CA VAL A 10 14.57 -3.54 -10.16
C VAL A 10 13.41 -4.39 -9.67
N VAL A 11 13.68 -5.29 -8.73
CA VAL A 11 12.63 -6.11 -8.10
C VAL A 11 11.99 -5.26 -7.01
N GLY A 12 10.87 -4.62 -7.35
CA GLY A 12 10.04 -3.92 -6.37
C GLY A 12 9.40 -4.88 -5.38
N THR A 13 9.17 -4.43 -4.15
CA THR A 13 8.47 -5.23 -3.13
C THR A 13 6.97 -5.03 -3.27
N VAL A 14 6.21 -6.13 -3.28
CA VAL A 14 4.75 -6.10 -3.26
C VAL A 14 4.25 -6.50 -1.88
N VAL A 15 3.48 -5.62 -1.25
CA VAL A 15 2.83 -5.86 0.05
C VAL A 15 1.36 -6.06 -0.21
N ILE A 16 0.86 -7.27 0.08
CA ILE A 16 -0.55 -7.58 -0.05
C ILE A 16 -1.19 -7.44 1.33
N VAL A 17 -2.23 -6.60 1.40
CA VAL A 17 -3.06 -6.41 2.58
C VAL A 17 -4.41 -7.05 2.27
N GLY A 18 -4.84 -7.99 3.12
CA GLY A 18 -6.18 -8.58 3.07
C GLY A 18 -7.17 -7.76 3.89
N ASP A 19 -8.23 -8.41 4.38
CA ASP A 19 -9.31 -7.73 5.10
C ASP A 19 -8.82 -6.83 6.23
N VAL A 20 -9.29 -5.58 6.20
CA VAL A 20 -9.10 -4.58 7.27
C VAL A 20 -10.33 -4.52 8.15
N GLY A 21 -11.52 -4.67 7.57
CA GLY A 21 -12.79 -4.78 8.28
C GLY A 21 -13.08 -3.64 9.26
N GLY A 22 -12.68 -2.41 8.95
CA GLY A 22 -12.90 -1.24 9.81
C GLY A 22 -11.86 -1.04 10.93
N CYS A 23 -10.73 -1.75 10.90
CA CYS A 23 -9.67 -1.66 11.91
C CYS A 23 -8.55 -0.68 11.53
N ALA A 24 -8.79 0.63 11.67
CA ALA A 24 -7.84 1.68 11.23
C ALA A 24 -6.44 1.59 11.88
N ARG A 25 -6.38 1.32 13.20
CA ARG A 25 -5.11 1.22 13.92
C ARG A 25 -4.27 0.04 13.46
N GLN A 26 -4.89 -1.13 13.29
CA GLN A 26 -4.19 -2.32 12.79
C GLN A 26 -3.69 -2.11 11.36
N LEU A 27 -4.47 -1.46 10.51
CA LEU A 27 -4.03 -1.08 9.17
C LEU A 27 -2.80 -0.15 9.23
N GLU A 28 -2.82 0.88 10.07
CA GLU A 28 -1.68 1.79 10.22
C GLU A 28 -0.42 1.06 10.70
N GLN A 29 -0.56 0.17 11.69
CA GLN A 29 0.55 -0.65 12.20
C GLN A 29 1.10 -1.60 11.13
N ALA A 30 0.24 -2.24 10.35
CA ALA A 30 0.66 -3.13 9.27
C ALA A 30 1.39 -2.40 8.14
N LEU A 31 0.99 -1.15 7.86
CA LEU A 31 1.61 -0.33 6.82
C LEU A 31 2.87 0.39 7.28
N GLN A 32 3.04 0.63 8.58
CA GLN A 32 4.16 1.39 9.15
C GLN A 32 5.53 0.99 8.60
N PRO A 33 5.89 -0.31 8.48
CA PRO A 33 7.22 -0.72 8.00
C PRO A 33 7.50 -0.35 6.54
N TRP A 34 6.46 -0.09 5.75
CA TRP A 34 6.52 0.09 4.31
C TRP A 34 6.41 1.56 3.88
N LEU A 35 6.16 2.47 4.83
CA LEU A 35 6.00 3.90 4.52
C LEU A 35 7.33 4.53 4.12
N GLY A 36 7.35 5.14 2.94
CA GLY A 36 8.54 5.83 2.42
C GLY A 36 9.63 4.90 1.91
N VAL A 37 9.41 3.59 1.90
CA VAL A 37 10.33 2.63 1.28
C VAL A 37 10.19 2.75 -0.24
N PRO A 38 11.29 2.98 -0.98
CA PRO A 38 11.24 3.06 -2.44
C PRO A 38 10.86 1.70 -3.04
N ASP A 39 10.25 1.74 -4.22
CA ASP A 39 9.88 0.55 -5.00
C ASP A 39 8.95 -0.43 -4.26
N VAL A 40 8.17 0.06 -3.28
CA VAL A 40 7.12 -0.70 -2.61
C VAL A 40 5.75 -0.36 -3.18
N VAL A 41 5.01 -1.41 -3.57
CA VAL A 41 3.60 -1.31 -3.96
C VAL A 41 2.75 -2.03 -2.92
N VAL A 42 1.83 -1.29 -2.31
CA VAL A 42 0.81 -1.87 -1.42
C VAL A 42 -0.46 -2.14 -2.23
N ILE A 43 -0.93 -3.38 -2.21
CA ILE A 43 -2.17 -3.81 -2.86
C ILE A 43 -3.14 -4.30 -1.79
N GLN A 44 -4.31 -3.67 -1.74
CA GLN A 44 -5.39 -4.06 -0.84
C GLN A 44 -6.38 -4.93 -1.64
N VAL A 45 -6.63 -6.16 -1.19
CA VAL A 45 -7.42 -7.17 -1.92
C VAL A 45 -8.71 -7.61 -1.21
N GLY A 46 -8.96 -7.16 0.02
CA GLY A 46 -10.11 -7.55 0.85
C GLY A 46 -11.03 -6.39 1.25
N ASP A 47 -11.85 -6.59 2.28
CA ASP A 47 -12.79 -5.57 2.74
C ASP A 47 -12.11 -4.51 3.61
N LEU A 48 -12.21 -3.24 3.19
CA LEU A 48 -11.73 -2.11 3.99
C LEU A 48 -12.61 -1.86 5.21
N VAL A 49 -13.92 -2.03 5.04
CA VAL A 49 -14.95 -1.66 6.02
C VAL A 49 -15.81 -2.88 6.31
N ASP A 50 -16.16 -3.07 7.59
CA ASP A 50 -17.14 -4.05 8.07
C ASP A 50 -17.53 -3.68 9.51
N ARG A 51 -17.73 -4.65 10.42
CA ARG A 51 -18.11 -4.48 11.83
C ARG A 51 -17.01 -3.91 12.74
N GLY A 52 -15.86 -3.55 12.20
CA GLY A 52 -14.76 -2.98 12.96
C GLY A 52 -15.08 -1.60 13.53
N PRO A 53 -14.27 -1.15 14.50
CA PRO A 53 -14.59 0.00 15.33
C PRO A 53 -14.43 1.37 14.64
N ASP A 54 -13.76 1.44 13.48
CA ASP A 54 -13.39 2.71 12.83
C ASP A 54 -13.31 2.62 11.29
N SER A 55 -14.43 2.25 10.66
CA SER A 55 -14.56 2.28 9.19
C SER A 55 -14.27 3.66 8.56
N PRO A 56 -14.74 4.80 9.11
CA PRO A 56 -14.38 6.12 8.58
C PRO A 56 -12.87 6.41 8.65
N GLY A 57 -12.20 6.00 9.73
CA GLY A 57 -10.75 6.14 9.87
C GLY A 57 -9.98 5.33 8.84
N VAL A 58 -10.42 4.11 8.52
CA VAL A 58 -9.83 3.29 7.43
C VAL A 58 -9.94 4.02 6.09
N LEU A 59 -11.14 4.48 5.74
CA LEU A 59 -11.37 5.15 4.45
C LEU A 59 -10.57 6.45 4.33
N ARG A 60 -10.47 7.23 5.43
CA ARG A 60 -9.63 8.43 5.47
C ARG A 60 -8.16 8.09 5.23
N LEU A 61 -7.63 7.06 5.92
CA LEU A 61 -6.24 6.63 5.75
C LEU A 61 -5.97 6.19 4.31
N VAL A 62 -6.80 5.31 3.75
CA VAL A 62 -6.63 4.80 2.38
C VAL A 62 -6.78 5.93 1.36
N GLY A 63 -7.79 6.79 1.52
CA GLY A 63 -8.02 7.93 0.63
C GLY A 63 -6.83 8.89 0.58
N GLN A 64 -6.24 9.21 1.73
CA GLN A 64 -5.03 10.04 1.79
C GLN A 64 -3.85 9.42 1.03
N ARG A 65 -3.72 8.10 1.04
CA ARG A 65 -2.64 7.39 0.33
C ARG A 65 -2.90 7.27 -1.16
N LEU A 66 -4.15 7.05 -1.56
CA LEU A 66 -4.53 7.00 -2.97
C LEU A 66 -4.45 8.37 -3.65
N ALA A 67 -4.73 9.47 -2.94
CA ALA A 67 -4.62 10.82 -3.48
C ALA A 67 -3.20 11.17 -3.97
N GLY A 68 -2.17 10.56 -3.38
CA GLY A 68 -0.78 10.71 -3.80
C GLY A 68 -0.31 9.65 -4.82
N ALA A 69 -1.16 8.68 -5.17
CA ALA A 69 -0.83 7.63 -6.11
C ALA A 69 -1.32 7.98 -7.52
N ALA A 70 -0.54 7.57 -8.54
CA ALA A 70 -0.99 7.68 -9.93
C ALA A 70 -2.32 6.89 -10.11
N PRO A 71 -3.36 7.49 -10.72
CA PRO A 71 -4.57 6.76 -11.08
C PRO A 71 -4.19 5.60 -12.00
N ARG A 72 -4.69 4.42 -11.68
CA ARG A 72 -4.39 3.18 -12.42
C ARG A 72 -5.67 2.40 -12.62
N TRP A 73 -6.51 2.92 -13.51
CA TRP A 73 -7.68 2.25 -14.08
C TRP A 73 -7.75 2.72 -15.53
N GLY A 74 -7.43 1.82 -16.45
CA GLY A 74 -7.49 1.96 -17.90
C GLY A 74 -7.92 0.64 -18.50
#